data_AF-F4Y1S3-F1
#
_entry.id   AF-F4Y1S3-F1
#
_cell.length_a   1.000
_cell.length_b   1.000
_cell.length_c   1.000
_cell.angle_alpha   90.00
_cell.angle_beta   90.00
_cell.angle_gamma   90.00
#
_symmetry.space_group_name_H-M   'P 1'
#
loop_
_entity.id
_entity.type
_entity.pdbx_description
1 polymer ?
#
loop_
_entity_poly.entity_id
_entity_poly.type
_entity_poly.pdbx_seq_one_letter_code
_entity_poly.pdbx_strand_id
1 'polypeptide(L)'
;MITLYKAPPLWGLPSISPPCIKLETWLRIANIAYDIEITKDFTKAPKGKIPFIEYKGELIGDSTIIIEMLKEKEGIDPDRDLTSTEKAISLAFRRMLKENTYWGEMYIRYNIEDNWQLFKQTLTTLYFAGSSTPES
;
A
#
# COMPACT_ATOMS: atom_id res chain seq x y z
N MET A 1 5.88 -18.81 1.04
CA MET A 1 6.64 -17.55 1.19
C MET A 1 5.84 -16.46 0.49
N ILE A 2 5.63 -15.31 1.14
CA ILE A 2 4.90 -14.17 0.58
C ILE A 2 5.93 -13.12 0.21
N THR A 3 5.87 -12.59 -1.01
CA THR A 3 6.67 -11.43 -1.43
C THR A 3 5.76 -10.22 -1.57
N LEU A 4 5.99 -9.17 -0.78
CA LEU A 4 5.24 -7.91 -0.83
C LEU A 4 5.92 -6.91 -1.77
N TYR A 5 5.22 -6.54 -2.83
CA TYR A 5 5.62 -5.50 -3.76
C TYR A 5 5.03 -4.15 -3.32
N LYS A 6 5.91 -3.19 -3.00
CA LYS A 6 5.49 -1.87 -2.49
C LYS A 6 6.36 -0.72 -3.02
N ALA A 7 5.89 0.51 -2.76
CA ALA A 7 6.67 1.72 -3.01
C ALA A 7 7.89 1.81 -2.08
N PRO A 8 8.94 2.55 -2.48
CA PRO A 8 10.10 2.80 -1.64
C PRO A 8 9.74 3.45 -0.28
N PRO A 9 10.51 3.17 0.79
CA PRO A 9 10.41 3.89 2.05
C PRO A 9 10.89 5.34 1.90
N LEU A 10 10.30 6.25 2.67
CA LEU A 10 10.68 7.67 2.70
C LEU A 10 10.18 8.32 3.99
N TRP A 11 10.87 9.37 4.47
CA TRP A 11 10.47 10.17 5.64
C TRP A 11 10.26 9.33 6.91
N GLY A 12 11.06 8.27 7.09
CA GLY A 12 10.93 7.32 8.20
C GLY A 12 9.72 6.38 8.10
N LEU A 13 8.94 6.45 7.02
CA LEU A 13 7.82 5.56 6.76
C LEU A 13 8.26 4.35 5.92
N PRO A 14 7.64 3.17 6.12
CA PRO A 14 8.02 1.97 5.39
C PRO A 14 7.63 2.03 3.90
N SER A 15 6.76 2.96 3.50
CA SER A 15 6.39 3.23 2.11
C SER A 15 5.74 4.61 2.01
N ILE A 16 5.87 5.29 0.86
CA ILE A 16 5.15 6.54 0.56
C ILE A 16 3.66 6.34 0.23
N SER A 17 3.25 5.10 -0.02
CA SER A 17 1.88 4.72 -0.42
C SER A 17 1.09 4.20 0.80
N PRO A 18 0.00 4.88 1.21
CA PRO A 18 -0.86 4.43 2.32
C PRO A 18 -1.36 2.97 2.23
N PRO A 19 -1.85 2.46 1.08
CA PRO A 19 -2.30 1.07 1.01
C PRO A 19 -1.15 0.06 1.19
N CYS A 20 0.09 0.42 0.84
CA CYS A 20 1.26 -0.41 1.13
C CYS A 20 1.55 -0.47 2.63
N ILE A 21 1.54 0.69 3.31
CA ILE A 21 1.72 0.76 4.77
C ILE A 21 0.65 -0.07 5.48
N LYS A 22 -0.61 0.03 5.04
CA LYS A 22 -1.72 -0.76 5.57
C LYS A 22 -1.44 -2.26 5.46
N LEU A 23 -1.09 -2.74 4.27
CA LEU A 23 -0.88 -4.17 4.04
C LEU A 23 0.31 -4.70 4.85
N GLU A 24 1.45 -4.01 4.81
CA GLU A 24 2.63 -4.39 5.57
C GLU A 24 2.39 -4.39 7.08
N THR A 25 1.63 -3.41 7.58
CA THR A 25 1.23 -3.38 9.00
C THR A 25 0.34 -4.55 9.36
N TRP A 26 -0.62 -4.90 8.50
CA TRP A 26 -1.47 -6.05 8.73
C TRP A 26 -0.68 -7.37 8.75
N LEU A 27 0.26 -7.57 7.81
CA LEU A 27 1.12 -8.75 7.79
C LEU A 27 1.93 -8.91 9.09
N ARG A 28 2.47 -7.80 9.62
CA ARG A 28 3.17 -7.79 10.92
C ARG A 28 2.24 -8.14 12.08
N ILE A 29 1.04 -7.55 12.13
CA ILE A 29 0.04 -7.86 13.17
C ILE A 29 -0.39 -9.33 13.12
N ALA A 30 -0.57 -9.87 11.91
CA ALA A 30 -0.93 -11.26 11.67
C ALA A 30 0.24 -12.25 11.90
N ASN A 31 1.43 -11.75 12.22
CA ASN A 31 2.65 -12.54 12.38
C ASN A 31 2.95 -13.46 11.18
N ILE A 32 2.65 -12.97 9.97
CA ILE A 32 2.92 -13.66 8.72
C ILE A 32 4.32 -13.25 8.26
N ALA A 33 5.19 -14.22 7.96
CA ALA A 33 6.50 -13.94 7.38
C ALA A 33 6.37 -13.52 5.91
N TYR A 34 7.05 -12.44 5.54
CA TYR A 34 7.05 -11.91 4.18
C TYR A 34 8.41 -11.29 3.83
N ASP A 35 8.76 -11.36 2.55
CA ASP A 35 9.85 -10.59 1.97
C ASP A 35 9.32 -9.30 1.35
N ILE A 36 10.20 -8.32 1.15
CA ILE A 36 9.86 -7.03 0.55
C ILE A 36 10.59 -6.91 -0.79
N GLU A 37 9.84 -6.59 -1.84
CA GLU A 37 10.40 -6.15 -3.12
C GLU A 37 9.96 -4.70 -3.40
N ILE A 38 10.94 -3.82 -3.60
CA ILE A 38 10.67 -2.45 -4.02
C ILE A 38 10.62 -2.41 -5.54
N THR A 39 9.41 -2.36 -6.10
CA THR A 39 9.23 -2.30 -7.55
C THR A 39 9.01 -0.87 -8.05
N LYS A 40 9.70 -0.52 -9.12
CA LYS A 40 9.41 0.65 -9.95
C LYS A 40 8.62 0.29 -11.22
N ASP A 41 8.49 -1.01 -11.49
CA ASP A 41 7.79 -1.56 -12.64
C ASP A 41 6.41 -2.09 -12.22
N PHE A 42 5.36 -1.38 -12.65
CA PHE A 42 3.97 -1.73 -12.38
C PHE A 42 3.35 -2.61 -13.47
N THR A 43 4.09 -2.98 -14.53
CA THR A 43 3.55 -3.81 -15.63
C THR A 43 3.11 -5.20 -15.15
N LYS A 44 3.79 -5.73 -14.13
CA LYS A 44 3.44 -7.01 -13.50
C LYS A 44 2.32 -6.88 -12.46
N ALA A 45 1.93 -5.68 -12.06
CA ALA A 45 0.90 -5.49 -11.05
C ALA A 45 -0.47 -5.89 -11.63
N PRO A 46 -1.21 -6.86 -11.05
CA PRO A 46 -2.47 -7.37 -11.61
C PRO A 46 -3.56 -6.31 -11.84
N LYS A 47 -3.47 -5.18 -11.13
CA LYS A 47 -4.39 -4.05 -11.23
C LYS A 47 -3.71 -2.75 -11.66
N GLY A 48 -2.49 -2.82 -12.18
CA GLY A 48 -1.67 -1.65 -12.53
C GLY A 48 -1.32 -0.74 -11.34
N LYS A 49 -1.44 -1.25 -10.10
CA LYS A 49 -1.24 -0.48 -8.87
C LYS A 49 -0.63 -1.34 -7.77
N ILE A 50 0.10 -0.68 -6.88
CA ILE A 50 0.63 -1.23 -5.62
C ILE A 50 -0.31 -0.96 -4.43
N PRO A 51 -0.23 -1.76 -3.35
CA PRO A 51 0.58 -2.97 -3.25
C PRO A 51 -0.05 -4.15 -3.98
N PHE A 52 0.82 -5.11 -4.31
CA PHE A 52 0.43 -6.47 -4.65
C PHE A 52 1.39 -7.46 -3.97
N ILE A 53 1.00 -8.72 -3.89
CA ILE A 53 1.88 -9.78 -3.38
C ILE A 53 2.05 -10.87 -4.43
N GLU A 54 3.17 -11.58 -4.35
CA GLU A 54 3.27 -12.95 -4.86
C GLU A 54 2.95 -13.92 -3.73
N TYR A 55 1.99 -14.79 -3.95
CA TYR A 55 1.56 -15.82 -3.01
C TYR A 55 1.35 -17.14 -3.75
N LYS A 56 2.16 -18.15 -3.42
CA LYS A 56 2.10 -19.49 -4.03
C LYS A 56 2.15 -19.45 -5.58
N GLY A 57 2.96 -18.55 -6.13
CA GLY A 57 3.14 -18.36 -7.57
C GLY A 57 2.06 -17.51 -8.25
N GLU A 58 1.09 -16.98 -7.51
CA GLU A 58 0.06 -16.08 -8.03
C GLU A 58 0.29 -14.64 -7.59
N LEU A 59 0.12 -13.70 -8.53
CA LEU A 59 0.16 -12.28 -8.23
C LEU A 59 -1.24 -11.78 -7.86
N ILE A 60 -1.35 -11.17 -6.68
CA ILE A 60 -2.62 -10.72 -6.11
C ILE A 60 -2.48 -9.25 -5.73
N GLY A 61 -3.28 -8.38 -6.36
CA GLY A 61 -3.27 -6.93 -6.12
C GLY A 61 -4.43 -6.46 -5.25
N ASP A 62 -4.28 -5.24 -4.70
CA ASP A 62 -5.20 -4.56 -3.79
C ASP A 62 -5.10 -5.03 -2.33
N SER A 63 -4.65 -4.12 -1.45
CA SER A 63 -4.47 -4.41 -0.02
C SER A 63 -5.70 -4.97 0.69
N THR A 64 -6.93 -4.60 0.30
CA THR A 64 -8.13 -5.15 0.96
C THR A 64 -8.36 -6.59 0.51
N ILE A 65 -8.25 -6.86 -0.79
CA ILE A 65 -8.45 -8.22 -1.34
C ILE A 65 -7.39 -9.18 -0.79
N ILE A 66 -6.14 -8.73 -0.75
CA ILE A 66 -5.03 -9.52 -0.22
C ILE A 66 -5.28 -9.93 1.23
N ILE A 67 -5.71 -8.98 2.08
CA ILE A 67 -5.99 -9.25 3.49
C ILE A 67 -7.12 -10.28 3.64
N GLU A 68 -8.25 -10.09 2.95
CA GLU A 68 -9.38 -11.04 3.04
C GLU A 68 -8.99 -12.43 2.54
N MET A 69 -8.21 -12.52 1.46
CA MET A 69 -7.69 -13.79 0.95
C MET A 69 -6.75 -14.47 1.96
N LEU A 70 -5.80 -13.73 2.56
CA LEU A 70 -4.88 -14.30 3.56
C LEU A 70 -5.61 -14.75 4.82
N LYS A 71 -6.64 -14.02 5.26
CA LYS A 71 -7.51 -14.44 6.36
C LYS A 71 -8.14 -15.81 6.08
N GLU A 72 -8.67 -16.01 4.87
CA GLU A 72 -9.26 -17.29 4.46
C GLU A 72 -8.21 -18.40 4.31
N LYS A 73 -7.11 -18.14 3.60
CA LYS A 73 -6.12 -19.17 3.22
C LYS A 73 -5.18 -19.57 4.34
N GLU A 74 -4.82 -18.64 5.23
CA GLU A 74 -3.93 -18.89 6.37
C GLU A 74 -4.72 -19.13 7.67
N GLY A 75 -6.02 -18.86 7.70
CA GLY A 75 -6.85 -19.01 8.90
C GLY A 75 -6.50 -18.00 10.01
N ILE A 76 -5.84 -16.89 9.64
CA ILE A 76 -5.38 -15.85 10.57
C ILE A 76 -6.27 -14.62 10.43
N ASP A 77 -7.11 -14.37 11.43
CA ASP A 77 -7.91 -13.16 11.51
C ASP A 77 -7.67 -12.43 12.84
N PRO A 78 -6.88 -11.33 12.83
CA PRO A 78 -6.69 -10.50 14.02
C PRO A 78 -7.99 -9.91 14.59
N ASP A 79 -9.04 -9.80 13.76
CA ASP A 79 -10.34 -9.23 14.12
C ASP A 79 -11.38 -10.31 14.53
N ARG A 80 -10.96 -11.59 14.67
CA ARG A 80 -11.90 -12.72 14.86
C ARG A 80 -12.79 -12.55 16.08
N ASP A 81 -12.23 -12.02 17.16
CA ASP A 81 -12.86 -11.90 18.48
C ASP A 81 -13.69 -10.61 18.62
N LEU A 82 -13.73 -9.76 17.58
CA LEU A 82 -14.59 -8.57 17.58
C LEU A 82 -16.07 -8.95 17.51
N THR A 83 -16.86 -8.29 18.35
CA THR A 83 -18.33 -8.32 18.31
C THR A 83 -18.87 -7.75 16.99
N SER A 84 -20.15 -7.98 16.71
CA SER A 84 -20.82 -7.41 15.53
C SER A 84 -20.75 -5.87 15.53
N THR A 85 -20.91 -5.24 16.69
CA THR A 85 -20.81 -3.79 16.86
C THR A 85 -19.40 -3.28 16.58
N GLU A 86 -18.36 -3.93 17.12
CA GLU A 86 -16.97 -3.54 16.88
C GLU A 86 -16.57 -3.73 15.41
N LYS A 87 -17.05 -4.79 14.75
CA LYS A 87 -16.88 -4.99 13.30
C LYS A 87 -17.54 -3.88 12.49
N ALA A 88 -18.74 -3.43 12.88
CA ALA A 88 -19.42 -2.31 12.25
C ALA A 88 -18.66 -0.99 12.44
N ILE A 89 -18.14 -0.72 13.64
CA ILE A 89 -17.32 0.45 13.93
C ILE A 89 -16.01 0.41 13.11
N SER A 90 -15.31 -0.72 13.09
CA SER A 90 -14.11 -0.93 12.27
C SER A 90 -14.38 -0.68 10.79
N LEU A 91 -15.51 -1.17 10.26
CA LEU A 91 -15.93 -0.89 8.88
C LEU A 91 -16.16 0.61 8.65
N ALA A 92 -16.85 1.30 9.56
CA ALA A 92 -17.10 2.74 9.46
C ALA A 92 -15.80 3.54 9.39
N PHE A 93 -14.82 3.27 10.27
CA PHE A 93 -13.51 3.93 10.23
C PHE A 93 -12.74 3.63 8.94
N ARG A 94 -12.73 2.37 8.48
CA ARG A 94 -12.07 2.00 7.21
C ARG A 94 -12.66 2.75 6.02
N ARG A 95 -14.00 2.94 5.97
CA ARG A 95 -14.68 3.69 4.91
C ARG A 95 -14.42 5.20 5.03
N MET A 96 -14.46 5.75 6.23
CA MET A 96 -14.14 7.16 6.46
C MET A 96 -12.73 7.50 5.97
N LEU A 97 -11.74 6.72 6.38
CA LEU A 97 -10.34 6.96 6.00
C LEU A 97 -10.10 6.78 4.50
N LYS A 98 -10.57 5.65 3.92
CA LYS A 98 -10.26 5.30 2.53
C LYS A 98 -11.08 6.07 1.50
N GLU A 99 -12.35 6.33 1.78
CA GLU A 99 -13.29 6.88 0.79
C GLU A 99 -13.50 8.38 0.96
N ASN A 100 -13.07 8.98 2.09
CA ASN A 100 -13.25 10.41 2.36
C ASN A 100 -11.92 11.10 2.71
N THR A 101 -11.26 10.71 3.81
CA THR A 101 -10.02 11.36 4.27
C THR A 101 -8.90 11.28 3.22
N TYR A 102 -8.81 10.17 2.49
CA TYR A 102 -7.86 9.98 1.38
C TYR A 102 -7.92 11.11 0.35
N TRP A 103 -9.11 11.61 0.00
CA TRP A 103 -9.24 12.70 -0.98
C TRP A 103 -8.71 14.03 -0.43
N GLY A 104 -8.85 14.29 0.87
CA GLY A 104 -8.23 15.44 1.51
C GLY A 104 -6.70 15.36 1.47
N GLU A 105 -6.13 14.18 1.69
CA GLU A 105 -4.69 13.94 1.54
C GLU A 105 -4.23 14.21 0.09
N MET A 106 -4.97 13.73 -0.92
CA MET A 106 -4.66 14.00 -2.32
C MET A 106 -4.71 15.49 -2.64
N TYR A 107 -5.72 16.21 -2.14
CA TYR A 107 -5.80 17.66 -2.32
C TYR A 107 -4.59 18.37 -1.69
N ILE A 108 -4.24 18.05 -0.45
CA ILE A 108 -3.08 18.65 0.22
C ILE A 108 -1.78 18.37 -0.55
N ARG A 109 -1.64 17.17 -1.11
CA ARG A 109 -0.43 16.72 -1.80
C ARG A 109 -0.27 17.32 -3.20
N TYR A 110 -1.37 17.48 -3.95
CA TYR A 110 -1.32 17.84 -5.37
C TYR A 110 -1.90 19.22 -5.70
N ASN A 111 -2.83 19.75 -4.89
CA ASN A 111 -3.53 21.01 -5.18
C ASN A 111 -2.99 22.20 -4.38
N ILE A 112 -2.08 21.98 -3.43
CA ILE A 112 -1.31 23.04 -2.78
C ILE A 112 0.05 23.10 -3.49
N GLU A 113 0.34 24.23 -4.13
CA GLU A 113 1.49 24.38 -5.03
C GLU A 113 2.83 24.01 -4.36
N ASP A 114 3.10 24.55 -3.17
CA ASP A 114 4.34 24.28 -2.43
C ASP A 114 4.52 22.77 -2.12
N ASN A 115 3.43 22.09 -1.77
CA ASN A 115 3.45 20.65 -1.50
C ASN A 115 3.65 19.86 -2.80
N TRP A 116 3.02 20.28 -3.89
CA TRP A 116 3.19 19.62 -5.17
C TRP A 116 4.62 19.72 -5.68
N GLN A 117 5.27 20.88 -5.57
CA GLN A 117 6.67 21.03 -6.01
C GLN A 117 7.61 20.11 -5.22
N LEU A 118 7.44 20.02 -3.90
CA LEU A 118 8.21 19.10 -3.06
C LEU A 118 7.92 17.63 -3.42
N PHE A 119 6.65 17.28 -3.61
CA PHE A 119 6.25 15.92 -3.91
C PHE A 119 6.67 15.48 -5.32
N LYS A 120 6.62 16.38 -6.31
CA LYS A 120 7.12 16.15 -7.67
C LYS A 120 8.62 15.85 -7.65
N GLN A 121 9.42 16.66 -6.95
CA GLN A 121 10.85 16.39 -6.79
C GLN A 121 11.10 15.03 -6.12
N THR A 122 10.33 14.72 -5.08
CA THR A 122 10.36 13.43 -4.40
C THR A 122 10.09 12.26 -5.36
N LEU A 123 9.04 12.34 -6.17
CA LEU A 123 8.72 11.33 -7.17
C LEU A 123 9.83 11.18 -8.22
N THR A 124 10.39 12.30 -8.69
CA THR A 124 11.54 12.30 -9.61
C THR A 124 12.73 11.55 -9.00
N THR A 125 13.10 11.86 -7.76
CA THR A 125 14.21 11.18 -7.09
C THR A 125 13.93 9.68 -6.89
N LEU A 126 12.73 9.32 -6.44
CA LEU A 126 12.41 7.93 -6.13
C LEU A 126 12.36 7.03 -7.37
N TYR A 127 11.71 7.51 -8.43
CA TYR A 127 11.44 6.68 -9.61
C TYR A 127 12.41 6.91 -10.76
N PHE A 128 13.05 8.09 -10.83
CA PHE A 128 13.85 8.52 -11.99
C PHE A 128 15.29 8.92 -11.65
N ALA A 129 15.72 8.91 -10.38
CA ALA A 129 17.16 9.02 -10.08
C ALA A 129 17.91 7.82 -10.68
N GLY A 130 18.77 8.09 -11.65
CA GLY A 130 19.51 7.10 -12.43
C GLY A 130 19.06 6.97 -13.90
N SER A 131 17.95 7.57 -14.32
CA SER A 131 17.67 7.75 -15.74
C SER A 131 18.34 9.04 -16.21
N SER A 132 19.45 8.92 -16.93
CA SER A 132 19.93 10.00 -17.80
C SER A 132 18.74 10.46 -18.64
N THR A 133 18.33 11.72 -18.47
CA THR A 133 17.45 12.39 -19.44
C THR A 133 18.03 12.14 -20.83
N PRO A 134 17.26 11.61 -21.80
CA PRO A 134 17.67 11.71 -23.19
C PRO A 134 17.81 13.21 -23.46
N GLU A 135 19.02 13.62 -23.85
CA GLU A 135 19.25 14.97 -24.34
C GLU A 135 18.26 15.26 -25.48
N SER A 136 17.73 16.48 -25.43
CA SER A 136 16.74 17.08 -26.33
C SER A 136 17.04 16.90 -27.81
#